data_AF-A0A841HXS1-F1
#
_entry.id   AF-A0A841HXS1-F1
#
_cell.length_a   1.000
_cell.length_b   1.000
_cell.length_c   1.000
_cell.angle_alpha   90.00
_cell.angle_beta   90.00
_cell.angle_gamma   90.00
#
_symmetry.space_group_name_H-M   'P 1'
#
loop_
_entity.id
_entity.type
_entity.pdbx_description
1 polymer ?
#
loop_
_entity_poly.entity_id
_entity_poly.type
_entity_poly.pdbx_seq_one_letter_code
_entity_poly.pdbx_strand_id
1 'polypeptide(L)'
;MKNIVLMLAASLALSTAFAAAPHYRTVDERGHTMFSVNISTPQGGSKTEDVYLKGLTRTDLGLAAGQTDLSRKLTVVSVKAPAGLKVAMTSARALSETDLEPTVKLGIQVSSDSRISSGAYPIELVLSTEQGEQIVINTSAVVFPDGR
;
A
#
# COMPACT_ATOMS: atom_id res chain seq x y z
N MET A 1 -43.80 9.78 -52.48
CA MET A 1 -42.50 10.32 -52.03
C MET A 1 -42.65 10.60 -50.53
N LYS A 2 -42.16 9.71 -49.64
CA LYS A 2 -40.85 9.79 -48.96
C LYS A 2 -40.72 11.12 -48.18
N ASN A 3 -40.62 11.25 -46.85
CA ASN A 3 -40.11 10.37 -45.79
C ASN A 3 -40.70 10.77 -44.42
N ILE A 4 -40.92 9.79 -43.54
CA ILE A 4 -41.14 9.98 -42.10
C ILE A 4 -39.74 10.02 -41.44
N VAL A 5 -39.40 11.11 -40.76
CA VAL A 5 -38.18 11.19 -39.94
C VAL A 5 -38.56 10.84 -38.51
N LEU A 6 -38.28 9.59 -38.13
CA LEU A 6 -38.38 9.09 -36.77
C LEU A 6 -37.00 9.28 -36.11
N MET A 7 -36.84 10.36 -35.33
CA MET A 7 -35.65 10.55 -34.49
C MET A 7 -35.81 9.74 -33.20
N LEU A 8 -35.13 8.59 -33.14
CA LEU A 8 -34.98 7.77 -31.94
C LEU A 8 -33.83 8.37 -31.10
N ALA A 9 -34.16 9.16 -30.09
CA ALA A 9 -33.18 9.64 -29.10
C ALA A 9 -32.91 8.51 -28.10
N ALA A 10 -31.84 7.75 -28.33
CA ALA A 10 -31.30 6.83 -27.34
C ALA A 10 -30.62 7.65 -26.23
N SER A 11 -31.34 7.90 -25.14
CA SER A 11 -30.78 8.46 -23.91
C SER A 11 -29.87 7.40 -23.26
N LEU A 12 -28.56 7.50 -23.52
CA LEU A 12 -27.56 6.80 -22.71
C LEU A 12 -27.59 7.36 -21.30
N ALA A 13 -28.15 6.59 -20.36
CA ALA A 13 -27.94 6.83 -18.94
C ALA A 13 -26.47 6.52 -18.64
N LEU A 14 -25.66 7.58 -18.54
CA LEU A 14 -24.34 7.50 -17.93
C LEU A 14 -24.55 7.30 -16.43
N SER A 15 -24.65 6.04 -15.99
CA SER A 15 -24.56 5.75 -14.56
C SER A 15 -23.13 6.03 -14.12
N THR A 16 -22.87 7.22 -13.59
CA THR A 16 -21.64 7.47 -12.84
C THR A 16 -21.73 6.65 -11.55
N ALA A 17 -21.22 5.42 -11.60
CA ALA A 17 -20.90 4.70 -10.39
C ALA A 17 -19.84 5.54 -9.65
N PHE A 18 -20.25 6.17 -8.54
CA PHE A 18 -19.31 6.66 -7.56
C PHE A 18 -18.56 5.43 -7.06
N ALA A 19 -17.34 5.21 -7.57
CA ALA A 19 -16.42 4.28 -6.95
C ALA A 19 -16.21 4.78 -5.52
N ALA A 20 -16.64 4.00 -4.53
CA ALA A 20 -16.29 4.24 -3.14
C ALA A 20 -14.77 4.36 -3.09
N ALA A 21 -14.26 5.48 -2.54
CA ALA A 21 -12.82 5.61 -2.36
C ALA A 21 -12.35 4.39 -1.56
N PRO A 22 -11.28 3.71 -2.00
CA PRO A 22 -10.79 2.54 -1.30
C PRO A 22 -10.42 2.90 0.15
N HIS A 23 -11.06 2.24 1.11
CA HIS A 23 -10.75 2.40 2.53
C HIS A 23 -9.74 1.32 2.95
N TYR A 24 -8.48 1.51 2.59
CA TYR A 24 -7.43 0.65 3.11
C TYR A 24 -7.15 0.98 4.57
N ARG A 25 -6.72 -0.03 5.30
CA ARG A 25 -6.25 0.13 6.67
C ARG A 25 -5.07 -0.77 6.92
N THR A 26 -4.16 -0.28 7.76
CA THR A 26 -3.12 -1.12 8.33
C THR A 26 -3.72 -2.01 9.41
N VAL A 27 -3.32 -3.27 9.43
CA VAL A 27 -3.79 -4.27 10.40
C VAL A 27 -2.61 -5.00 11.02
N ASP A 28 -2.83 -5.71 12.12
CA ASP A 28 -1.88 -6.69 12.65
C ASP A 28 -1.98 -8.03 11.88
N GLU A 29 -1.14 -8.99 12.25
CA GLU A 29 -1.14 -10.33 11.66
C GLU A 29 -2.47 -11.10 11.82
N ARG A 30 -3.31 -10.68 12.78
CA ARG A 30 -4.62 -11.26 13.09
C ARG A 30 -5.75 -10.50 12.39
N GLY A 31 -5.46 -9.40 11.70
CA GLY A 31 -6.41 -8.58 10.95
C GLY A 31 -7.08 -7.47 11.76
N HIS A 32 -6.59 -7.15 12.97
CA HIS A 32 -7.09 -6.03 13.77
C HIS A 32 -6.50 -4.72 13.27
N THR A 33 -7.33 -3.68 13.14
CA THR A 33 -6.89 -2.36 12.68
C THR A 33 -5.82 -1.78 13.60
N MET A 34 -4.72 -1.31 13.00
CA MET A 34 -3.63 -0.62 13.68
C MET A 34 -3.61 0.85 13.29
N PHE A 35 -3.42 1.71 14.29
CA PHE A 35 -3.27 3.17 14.09
C PHE A 35 -1.81 3.60 14.01
N SER A 36 -0.88 2.72 14.38
CA SER A 36 0.55 2.96 14.34
C SER A 36 1.28 1.65 14.12
N VAL A 37 2.22 1.63 13.17
CA VAL A 37 3.21 0.55 13.00
C VAL A 37 4.58 1.14 13.30
N ASN A 38 5.41 0.39 14.02
CA ASN A 38 6.76 0.80 14.38
C ASN A 38 7.78 -0.19 13.79
N ILE A 39 8.77 0.34 13.08
CA ILE A 39 9.86 -0.42 12.48
C ILE A 39 11.15 -0.05 13.22
N SER A 40 11.62 -0.95 14.08
CA SER A 40 12.83 -0.71 14.86
C SER A 40 14.08 -0.95 14.01
N THR A 41 15.02 -0.01 13.95
CA THR A 41 16.26 -0.15 13.17
C THR A 41 17.46 0.33 14.00
N PRO A 42 18.59 -0.39 14.02
CA PRO A 42 19.79 0.12 14.68
C PRO A 42 20.37 1.31 13.91
N GLN A 43 20.98 2.27 14.61
CA GLN A 43 21.70 3.38 14.01
C GLN A 43 22.83 2.88 13.10
N GLY A 44 22.87 3.34 11.86
CA GLY A 44 23.82 2.85 10.86
C GLY A 44 23.52 1.45 10.30
N GLY A 45 22.36 0.87 10.62
CA GLY A 45 21.95 -0.45 10.13
C GLY A 45 20.60 -0.45 9.43
N SER A 46 20.07 -1.65 9.20
CA SER A 46 18.84 -1.87 8.45
C SER A 46 18.01 -2.97 9.07
N LYS A 47 16.69 -2.82 9.02
CA LYS A 47 15.73 -3.88 9.40
C LYS A 47 14.57 -3.90 8.43
N THR A 48 14.09 -5.09 8.12
CA THR A 48 12.82 -5.30 7.42
C THR A 48 11.78 -5.77 8.42
N GLU A 49 10.61 -5.13 8.39
CA GLU A 49 9.45 -5.53 9.18
C GLU A 49 8.25 -5.73 8.25
N ASP A 50 7.35 -6.60 8.69
CA ASP A 50 6.14 -6.91 7.96
C ASP A 50 5.02 -5.95 8.35
N VAL A 51 4.42 -5.30 7.34
CA VAL A 51 3.26 -4.41 7.48
C VAL A 51 2.08 -5.04 6.76
N TYR A 52 0.96 -5.19 7.45
CA TYR A 52 -0.23 -5.82 6.87
C TYR A 52 -1.27 -4.78 6.50
N LEU A 53 -1.83 -4.91 5.30
CA LEU A 53 -2.86 -4.03 4.77
C LEU A 53 -4.12 -4.85 4.46
N LYS A 54 -5.29 -4.24 4.69
CA LYS A 54 -6.58 -4.81 4.32
C LYS A 54 -7.45 -3.76 3.63
N GLY A 55 -8.37 -4.23 2.79
CA GLY A 55 -9.26 -3.38 1.98
C GLY A 55 -8.77 -3.19 0.54
N LEU A 56 -7.66 -3.82 0.14
CA LEU A 56 -7.27 -3.95 -1.26
C LEU A 56 -8.02 -5.13 -1.87
N THR A 57 -8.75 -4.89 -2.95
CA THR A 57 -9.42 -5.95 -3.69
C THR A 57 -8.47 -6.64 -4.66
N ARG A 58 -8.82 -7.86 -5.10
CA ARG A 58 -8.09 -8.52 -6.20
C ARG A 58 -8.11 -7.70 -7.49
N THR A 59 -9.19 -6.94 -7.70
CA THR A 59 -9.33 -6.05 -8.85
C THR A 59 -8.30 -4.94 -8.75
N ASP A 60 -8.25 -4.20 -7.65
CA ASP A 60 -7.29 -3.10 -7.39
C ASP A 60 -5.84 -3.52 -7.66
N LEU A 61 -5.52 -4.76 -7.28
CA LEU A 61 -4.20 -5.36 -7.41
C LEU A 61 -3.93 -6.02 -8.78
N GLY A 62 -4.92 -6.08 -9.67
CA GLY A 62 -4.80 -6.74 -10.97
C GLY A 62 -4.47 -8.24 -10.85
N LEU A 63 -5.00 -8.92 -9.84
CA LEU A 63 -4.67 -10.31 -9.51
C LEU A 63 -5.52 -11.31 -10.30
N ALA A 64 -4.85 -12.22 -11.03
CA ALA A 64 -5.48 -13.45 -11.50
C ALA A 64 -5.70 -14.44 -10.34
N ALA A 65 -6.62 -15.39 -10.49
CA ALA A 65 -6.84 -16.44 -9.49
C ALA A 65 -5.53 -17.21 -9.20
N GLY A 66 -5.25 -17.48 -7.92
CA GLY A 66 -4.03 -18.19 -7.49
C GLY A 66 -2.75 -17.36 -7.44
N GLN A 67 -2.79 -16.07 -7.81
CA GLN A 67 -1.63 -15.18 -7.66
C GLN A 67 -1.56 -14.61 -6.23
N THR A 68 -0.39 -14.77 -5.60
CA THR A 68 -0.09 -14.21 -4.27
C THR A 68 1.08 -13.23 -4.25
N ASP A 69 2.01 -13.27 -5.21
CA ASP A 69 3.11 -12.31 -5.27
C ASP A 69 2.64 -10.98 -5.87
N LEU A 70 2.76 -9.92 -5.08
CA LEU A 70 2.34 -8.56 -5.40
C LEU A 70 3.52 -7.62 -5.64
N SER A 71 4.75 -8.13 -5.60
CA SER A 71 5.96 -7.30 -5.65
C SER A 71 6.11 -6.52 -6.96
N ARG A 72 5.39 -6.92 -8.02
CA ARG A 72 5.28 -6.19 -9.31
C ARG A 72 3.94 -5.47 -9.50
N LYS A 73 3.00 -5.64 -8.57
CA LYS A 73 1.66 -5.05 -8.60
C LYS A 73 1.54 -3.82 -7.71
N LEU A 74 2.45 -3.68 -6.75
CA LEU A 74 2.61 -2.51 -5.90
C LEU A 74 3.95 -1.86 -6.18
N THR A 75 3.95 -0.55 -6.39
CA THR A 75 5.16 0.24 -6.62
C THR A 75 5.23 1.34 -5.59
N VAL A 76 6.40 1.53 -4.97
CA VAL A 76 6.66 2.70 -4.13
C VAL A 76 6.79 3.92 -5.03
N VAL A 77 5.87 4.88 -4.90
CA VAL A 77 5.88 6.11 -5.70
C VAL A 77 6.40 7.32 -4.93
N SER A 78 6.27 7.31 -3.60
CA SER A 78 6.82 8.35 -2.75
C SER A 78 7.18 7.81 -1.38
N VAL A 79 8.26 8.36 -0.82
CA VAL A 79 8.69 8.15 0.56
C VAL A 79 8.94 9.51 1.18
N LYS A 80 8.25 9.82 2.27
CA LYS A 80 8.57 10.96 3.12
C LYS A 80 9.13 10.45 4.44
N ALA A 81 10.44 10.66 4.61
CA ALA A 81 11.17 10.32 5.82
C ALA A 81 12.23 11.40 6.10
N PRO A 82 12.66 11.59 7.36
CA PRO A 82 13.78 12.44 7.70
C PRO A 82 15.07 12.06 6.96
N ALA A 83 15.94 13.05 6.75
CA ALA A 83 17.27 12.81 6.22
C ALA A 83 18.03 11.81 7.09
N GLY A 84 18.70 10.86 6.44
CA GLY A 84 19.40 9.75 7.10
C GLY A 84 18.56 8.48 7.26
N LEU A 85 17.27 8.50 6.92
CA LEU A 85 16.46 7.29 6.75
C LEU A 85 16.21 7.01 5.27
N LYS A 86 16.40 5.73 4.90
CA LYS A 86 15.96 5.19 3.62
C LYS A 86 14.90 4.14 3.89
N VAL A 87 13.80 4.24 3.17
CA VAL A 87 12.67 3.31 3.30
C VAL A 87 12.42 2.69 1.94
N ALA A 88 12.24 1.37 1.92
CA ALA A 88 11.93 0.62 0.71
C ALA A 88 10.90 -0.47 1.02
N MET A 89 10.06 -0.79 0.04
CA MET A 89 9.30 -2.03 0.05
C MET A 89 10.17 -3.12 -0.59
N THR A 90 10.45 -4.18 0.16
CA THR A 90 11.27 -5.31 -0.29
C THR A 90 10.45 -6.49 -0.79
N SER A 91 9.19 -6.57 -0.37
CA SER A 91 8.27 -7.63 -0.80
C SER A 91 6.82 -7.19 -0.62
N ALA A 92 5.93 -7.79 -1.41
CA ALA A 92 4.50 -7.67 -1.21
C ALA A 92 3.82 -9.00 -1.54
N ARG A 93 2.97 -9.51 -0.65
CA ARG A 93 2.28 -10.80 -0.82
C ARG A 93 0.84 -10.76 -0.33
N ALA A 94 -0.09 -11.31 -1.08
CA ALA A 94 -1.43 -11.62 -0.58
C ALA A 94 -1.38 -12.89 0.29
N LEU A 95 -2.04 -12.87 1.45
CA LEU A 95 -2.10 -14.01 2.38
C LEU A 95 -3.20 -15.01 2.03
N SER A 96 -4.16 -14.65 1.18
CA SER A 96 -5.21 -15.54 0.68
C SER A 96 -5.35 -15.41 -0.84
N GLU A 97 -5.43 -16.56 -1.53
CA GLU A 97 -5.64 -16.65 -2.98
C GLU A 97 -7.11 -16.56 -3.38
N THR A 98 -8.01 -16.85 -2.44
CA THR A 98 -9.44 -17.00 -2.69
C THR A 98 -10.26 -15.80 -2.22
N ASP A 99 -9.69 -14.96 -1.36
CA ASP A 99 -10.39 -13.81 -0.81
C ASP A 99 -10.47 -12.70 -1.86
N LEU A 100 -11.65 -12.09 -1.98
CA LEU A 100 -11.87 -10.90 -2.81
C LEU A 100 -11.11 -9.69 -2.28
N GLU A 101 -10.91 -9.63 -0.96
CA GLU A 101 -10.15 -8.61 -0.24
C GLU A 101 -9.03 -9.27 0.59
N PRO A 102 -7.94 -9.72 -0.06
CA PRO A 102 -6.87 -10.38 0.66
C PRO A 102 -6.19 -9.41 1.63
N THR A 103 -5.73 -9.93 2.77
CA THR A 103 -4.73 -9.23 3.57
C THR A 103 -3.41 -9.24 2.81
N VAL A 104 -2.84 -8.06 2.56
CA VAL A 104 -1.56 -7.88 1.89
C VAL A 104 -0.47 -7.68 2.93
N LYS A 105 0.52 -8.57 2.93
CA LYS A 105 1.74 -8.49 3.73
C LYS A 105 2.83 -7.80 2.92
N LEU A 106 3.33 -6.68 3.42
CA LEU A 106 4.41 -5.89 2.83
C LEU A 106 5.67 -6.02 3.69
N GLY A 107 6.80 -6.39 3.09
CA GLY A 107 8.10 -6.25 3.76
C GLY A 107 8.58 -4.82 3.55
N ILE A 108 8.66 -4.03 4.63
CA ILE A 108 9.17 -2.66 4.60
C ILE A 108 10.53 -2.64 5.28
N GLN A 109 11.56 -2.31 4.50
CA GLN A 109 12.92 -2.12 4.99
C GLN A 109 13.15 -0.66 5.35
N VAL A 110 13.65 -0.43 6.55
CA VAL A 110 14.14 0.87 7.02
C VAL A 110 15.63 0.76 7.31
N SER A 111 16.42 1.55 6.58
CA SER A 111 17.85 1.69 6.77
C SER A 111 18.14 3.07 7.34
N SER A 112 18.90 3.12 8.43
CA SER A 112 19.39 4.36 9.01
C SER A 112 20.86 4.54 8.66
N ASP A 113 21.29 5.78 8.41
CA ASP A 113 22.70 6.11 8.39
C ASP A 113 23.24 6.26 9.82
N SER A 114 24.56 6.38 9.97
CA SER A 114 25.18 6.52 11.29
C SER A 114 25.00 7.91 11.90
N ARG A 115 24.43 8.87 11.20
CA ARG A 115 24.32 10.28 11.62
C ARG A 115 22.97 10.58 12.25
N ILE A 116 21.92 9.83 11.91
CA ILE A 116 20.63 10.00 12.54
C ILE A 116 20.70 9.55 14.01
N SER A 117 20.26 10.42 14.92
CA SER A 117 20.20 10.12 16.34
C SER A 117 19.15 9.05 16.64
N SER A 118 19.30 8.39 17.78
CA SER A 118 18.25 7.52 18.30
C SER A 118 16.95 8.30 18.55
N GLY A 119 15.81 7.70 18.22
CA GLY A 119 14.51 8.36 18.31
C GLY A 119 13.42 7.69 17.47
N ALA A 120 12.20 8.19 17.57
CA ALA A 120 11.08 7.78 16.73
C ALA A 120 10.83 8.82 15.64
N TYR A 121 10.77 8.37 14.39
CA TYR A 121 10.67 9.22 13.22
C TYR A 121 9.46 8.81 12.37
N PRO A 122 8.53 9.73 12.05
CA PRO A 122 7.40 9.42 11.19
C PRO A 122 7.88 9.12 9.78
N ILE A 123 7.25 8.13 9.16
CA ILE A 123 7.45 7.73 7.77
C ILE A 123 6.08 7.66 7.11
N GLU A 124 5.96 8.31 5.96
CA GLU A 124 4.83 8.14 5.05
C GLU A 124 5.35 7.45 3.79
N LEU A 125 4.77 6.28 3.48
CA LEU A 125 5.06 5.51 2.28
C LEU A 125 3.81 5.54 1.40
N VAL A 126 3.95 6.03 0.17
CA VAL A 126 2.88 6.01 -0.82
C VAL A 126 3.18 4.91 -1.83
N LEU A 127 2.26 3.95 -1.92
CA LEU A 127 2.28 2.90 -2.92
C LEU A 127 1.27 3.24 -4.02
N SER A 128 1.56 2.83 -5.25
CA SER A 128 0.59 2.76 -6.34
C SER A 128 0.33 1.32 -6.70
N THR A 129 -0.94 0.97 -6.90
CA THR A 129 -1.33 -0.26 -7.60
C THR A 129 -1.08 -0.13 -9.10
N GLU A 130 -1.13 -1.25 -9.81
CA GLU A 130 -1.08 -1.29 -11.29
C GLU A 130 -2.24 -0.50 -11.94
N GLN A 131 -3.36 -0.35 -11.22
CA GLN A 131 -4.53 0.42 -11.68
C GLN A 131 -4.42 1.92 -11.39
N GLY A 132 -3.29 2.37 -10.83
CA GLY A 132 -3.04 3.78 -10.51
C GLY A 132 -3.63 4.23 -9.18
N GLU A 133 -4.10 3.28 -8.37
CA GLU A 133 -4.69 3.56 -7.07
C GLU A 133 -3.61 3.82 -6.02
N GLN A 134 -3.74 4.90 -5.25
CA GLN A 134 -2.73 5.28 -4.27
C GLN A 134 -3.09 4.80 -2.86
N ILE A 135 -2.12 4.21 -2.19
CA ILE A 135 -2.22 3.70 -0.83
C ILE A 135 -1.21 4.45 0.03
N VAL A 136 -1.67 5.11 1.07
CA VAL A 136 -0.80 5.82 2.02
C VAL A 136 -0.64 4.96 3.27
N ILE A 137 0.61 4.66 3.61
CA ILE A 137 0.98 3.91 4.82
C ILE A 137 1.72 4.87 5.75
N ASN A 138 1.13 5.13 6.91
CA ASN A 138 1.75 5.90 7.97
C ASN A 138 2.36 4.93 8.99
N THR A 139 3.68 5.00 9.16
CA THR A 139 4.46 4.18 10.07
C THR A 139 5.51 5.04 10.77
N SER A 140 6.24 4.48 11.72
CA SER A 140 7.37 5.16 12.36
C SER A 140 8.61 4.28 12.36
N ALA A 141 9.77 4.87 12.08
CA ALA A 141 11.05 4.23 12.35
C ALA A 141 11.48 4.52 13.79
N VAL A 142 11.80 3.48 14.55
CA VAL A 142 12.40 3.61 15.88
C VAL A 142 13.89 3.31 15.75
N VAL A 143 14.71 4.36 15.67
CA VAL A 143 16.16 4.24 15.63
C VAL A 143 16.69 4.08 17.05
N PHE A 144 17.45 3.02 17.31
CA PHE A 144 18.11 2.79 18.59
C PHE A 144 19.64 2.78 18.44
N PRO A 145 20.41 3.10 19.50
CA PRO A 145 21.86 3.11 19.45
C PRO A 145 22.41 1.75 18.99
N ASP A 146 23.47 1.74 18.17
CA ASP A 146 24.24 0.51 17.95
C ASP A 146 24.91 0.15 19.28
N GLY A 147 24.55 -0.99 19.86
CA GLY A 147 24.92 -1.39 21.23
C GLY A 147 26.37 -1.86 21.37
N ARG A 148 27.33 -1.12 20.82
CA ARG A 148 28.76 -1.35 21.03
C ARG A 148 29.25 -0.72 22.33
#